data_AF-A0A350BX57-F1
#
_entry.id   AF-A0A350BX57-F1
#
_cell.length_a   1.000
_cell.length_b   1.000
_cell.length_c   1.000
_cell.angle_alpha   90.00
_cell.angle_beta   90.00
_cell.angle_gamma   90.00
#
_symmetry.space_group_name_H-M   'P 1'
#
loop_
_entity.id
_entity.type
_entity.pdbx_description
1 polymer ?
#
loop_
_entity_poly.entity_id
_entity_poly.type
_entity_poly.pdbx_seq_one_letter_code
_entity_poly.pdbx_strand_id
1 'polypeptide(L)'
;IGNGATVTASNTIQLGNTSVTNVKTSGTITAGAFTIPNTDGTANQVLKTDGSGALTWSTPSTTATAVTSGTPASSTATGTAGEIRYDTSYIYICVTTNTWARVAIAW
;
A
#
# COMPACT_ATOMS: atom_id res chain seq x y z
N ILE A 1 -29.14 9.72 -20.09
CA ILE A 1 -29.42 8.38 -19.54
C ILE A 1 -29.33 7.37 -20.68
N GLY A 2 -28.45 6.37 -20.59
CA GLY A 2 -28.25 5.39 -21.68
C GLY A 2 -29.47 4.48 -21.87
N ASN A 3 -29.53 3.74 -22.99
CA ASN A 3 -30.59 2.76 -23.22
C ASN A 3 -30.57 1.67 -22.13
N GLY A 4 -31.72 1.40 -21.50
CA GLY A 4 -31.83 0.50 -20.36
C GLY A 4 -31.20 1.01 -19.06
N ALA A 5 -30.79 2.29 -18.99
CA ALA A 5 -30.41 2.91 -17.73
C ALA A 5 -31.64 2.99 -16.83
N THR A 6 -31.58 2.34 -15.67
CA THR A 6 -32.69 2.31 -14.71
C THR A 6 -32.20 3.02 -13.45
N VAL A 7 -32.86 4.11 -13.06
CA VAL A 7 -32.52 4.85 -11.85
C VAL A 7 -33.53 4.46 -10.78
N THR A 8 -33.08 3.79 -9.72
CA THR A 8 -33.96 3.19 -8.70
C THR A 8 -34.04 4.00 -7.41
N ALA A 9 -33.35 5.13 -7.32
CA ALA A 9 -33.30 6.00 -6.14
C ALA A 9 -33.32 7.49 -6.51
N SER A 10 -33.84 8.30 -5.58
CA SER A 10 -33.82 9.77 -5.72
C SER A 10 -32.40 10.33 -5.67
N ASN A 11 -32.12 11.37 -6.46
CA ASN A 11 -30.83 12.10 -6.52
C ASN A 11 -29.63 11.34 -7.14
N THR A 12 -29.84 10.31 -7.95
CA THR A 12 -28.75 9.59 -8.64
C THR A 12 -28.96 9.54 -10.15
N ILE A 13 -27.88 9.35 -10.91
CA ILE A 13 -27.93 9.15 -12.36
C ILE A 13 -27.05 7.96 -12.71
N GLN A 14 -27.62 6.97 -13.39
CA GLN A 14 -26.87 5.90 -14.04
C GLN A 14 -26.71 6.21 -15.53
N LEU A 15 -25.47 6.18 -16.02
CA LEU A 15 -25.14 6.42 -17.43
C LEU A 15 -24.91 5.08 -18.15
N GLY A 16 -25.99 4.34 -18.42
CA GLY A 16 -25.91 3.06 -19.16
C GLY A 16 -26.35 1.83 -18.34
N ASN A 17 -25.95 0.63 -18.79
CA ASN A 17 -26.17 -0.67 -18.13
C ASN A 17 -24.85 -1.49 -18.11
N THR A 18 -24.82 -2.73 -17.63
CA THR A 18 -23.57 -3.53 -17.47
C THR A 18 -22.87 -3.91 -18.78
N SER A 19 -23.59 -3.88 -19.91
CA SER A 19 -23.01 -4.07 -21.24
C SER A 19 -22.35 -2.79 -21.76
N VAL A 20 -22.56 -1.67 -21.05
CA VAL A 20 -21.79 -0.45 -21.26
C VAL A 20 -20.42 -0.67 -20.63
N THR A 21 -19.51 -1.14 -21.45
CA THR A 21 -18.08 -1.24 -21.11
C THR A 21 -17.46 0.15 -20.92
N ASN A 22 -18.08 1.19 -21.49
CA ASN A 22 -17.57 2.56 -21.48
C ASN A 22 -18.69 3.60 -21.34
N VAL A 23 -18.61 4.41 -20.29
CA VAL A 23 -19.46 5.59 -20.10
C VAL A 23 -18.80 6.80 -20.77
N LYS A 24 -19.39 7.29 -21.87
CA LYS A 24 -18.88 8.47 -22.61
C LYS A 24 -19.65 9.72 -22.18
N THR A 25 -18.93 10.70 -21.64
CA THR A 25 -19.50 12.00 -21.26
C THR A 25 -18.79 13.11 -22.04
N SER A 26 -19.53 14.10 -22.54
CA SER A 26 -18.98 15.25 -23.27
C SER A 26 -18.43 16.36 -22.34
N GLY A 27 -18.54 16.19 -21.02
CA GLY A 27 -18.10 17.16 -20.01
C GLY A 27 -17.19 16.54 -18.93
N THR A 28 -16.73 17.33 -17.96
CA THR A 28 -15.91 16.85 -16.84
C THR A 28 -16.76 16.08 -15.82
N ILE A 29 -16.23 14.97 -15.31
CA ILE A 29 -16.73 14.33 -14.09
C ILE A 29 -15.99 14.99 -12.92
N THR A 30 -16.67 15.85 -12.16
CA THR A 30 -16.14 16.30 -10.87
C THR A 30 -16.48 15.24 -9.82
N ALA A 31 -15.50 14.36 -9.57
CA ALA A 31 -15.44 13.56 -8.36
C ALA A 31 -14.52 14.28 -7.35
N GLY A 32 -14.84 15.53 -7.02
CA GLY A 32 -13.89 16.41 -6.33
C GLY A 32 -12.58 16.52 -7.11
N ALA A 33 -11.43 16.22 -6.49
CA ALA A 33 -10.10 16.28 -7.09
C ALA A 33 -9.61 14.97 -7.73
N PHE A 34 -10.34 13.86 -7.64
CA PHE A 34 -9.76 12.52 -7.89
C PHE A 34 -10.03 11.97 -9.29
N THR A 35 -8.98 11.43 -9.92
CA THR A 35 -9.08 10.65 -11.17
C THR A 35 -8.85 9.17 -10.90
N ILE A 36 -9.87 8.33 -11.10
CA ILE A 36 -9.77 6.86 -10.97
C ILE A 36 -9.20 6.26 -12.27
N PRO A 37 -8.19 5.37 -12.22
CA PRO A 37 -7.71 4.64 -13.38
C PRO A 37 -8.82 3.85 -14.08
N ASN A 38 -8.86 3.87 -15.41
CA ASN A 38 -9.84 3.15 -16.23
C ASN A 38 -9.46 1.69 -16.51
N THR A 39 -8.42 1.21 -15.84
CA THR A 39 -7.92 -0.16 -15.88
C THR A 39 -7.77 -0.67 -14.46
N ASP A 40 -7.96 -1.96 -14.29
CA ASP A 40 -7.68 -2.61 -13.01
C ASP A 40 -6.17 -2.60 -12.72
N GLY A 41 -5.83 -2.75 -11.45
CA GLY A 41 -4.47 -3.03 -11.03
C GLY A 41 -4.09 -4.46 -11.38
N THR A 42 -2.80 -4.78 -11.23
CA THR A 42 -2.36 -6.17 -11.15
C THR A 42 -2.54 -6.70 -9.73
N ALA A 43 -2.43 -8.02 -9.56
CA ALA A 43 -2.54 -8.64 -8.25
C ALA A 43 -1.58 -8.00 -7.23
N ASN A 44 -2.10 -7.71 -6.04
CA ASN A 44 -1.38 -7.08 -4.92
C ASN A 44 -1.02 -5.59 -5.10
N GLN A 45 -1.62 -4.88 -6.06
CA GLN A 45 -1.56 -3.42 -6.13
C GLN A 45 -2.72 -2.78 -5.35
N VAL A 46 -2.47 -1.57 -4.83
CA VAL A 46 -3.46 -0.71 -4.20
C VAL A 46 -3.60 0.59 -4.97
N LEU A 47 -4.79 1.18 -4.96
CA LEU A 47 -5.03 2.50 -5.53
C LEU A 47 -4.53 3.57 -4.55
N LYS A 48 -3.48 4.28 -4.93
CA LYS A 48 -2.78 5.26 -4.10
C LYS A 48 -3.06 6.68 -4.57
N THR A 49 -3.43 7.55 -3.64
CA THR A 49 -3.48 8.99 -3.89
C THR A 49 -2.15 9.68 -3.66
N ASP A 50 -1.87 10.72 -4.44
CA ASP A 50 -0.78 11.68 -4.21
C ASP A 50 -1.19 12.88 -3.32
N GLY A 51 -2.44 12.92 -2.84
CA GLY A 51 -2.99 14.03 -2.05
C GLY A 51 -3.32 15.30 -2.85
N SER A 52 -3.04 15.31 -4.15
CA SER A 52 -3.31 16.43 -5.08
C SER A 52 -4.32 16.07 -6.18
N GLY A 53 -4.89 14.85 -6.12
CA GLY A 53 -5.96 14.41 -7.01
C GLY A 53 -5.61 13.27 -7.96
N ALA A 54 -4.34 12.87 -8.04
CA ALA A 54 -3.95 11.70 -8.82
C ALA A 54 -4.16 10.43 -8.00
N LEU A 55 -4.79 9.41 -8.62
CA LEU A 55 -4.85 8.05 -8.10
C LEU A 55 -4.05 7.13 -9.05
N THR A 56 -3.19 6.30 -8.49
CA THR A 56 -2.34 5.38 -9.26
C THR A 56 -2.33 3.99 -8.62
N TRP A 57 -2.35 2.93 -9.42
CA TRP A 57 -2.09 1.59 -8.90
C TRP A 57 -0.61 1.48 -8.51
N SER A 58 -0.36 1.08 -7.27
CA SER A 58 0.97 0.97 -6.73
C SER A 58 1.09 -0.31 -5.93
N THR A 59 2.22 -1.00 -6.06
CA THR A 59 2.55 -2.11 -5.14
C THR A 59 2.90 -1.50 -3.79
N PRO A 60 2.20 -1.87 -2.69
CA PRO A 60 2.58 -1.42 -1.36
C PRO A 60 4.03 -1.84 -1.06
N SER A 61 4.88 -0.88 -0.70
CA SER A 61 6.18 -1.19 -0.13
C SER A 61 5.98 -1.56 1.34
N THR A 62 6.26 -2.81 1.71
CA THR A 62 6.40 -3.19 3.12
C THR A 62 7.85 -2.96 3.53
N THR A 63 8.23 -1.72 3.80
CA THR A 63 9.50 -1.42 4.49
C THR A 63 9.33 -1.60 6.01
N ALA A 64 8.62 -2.65 6.42
CA ALA A 64 8.56 -3.02 7.82
C ALA A 64 9.81 -3.84 8.12
N THR A 65 10.73 -3.27 8.88
CA THR A 65 11.82 -4.03 9.47
C THR A 65 11.22 -5.16 10.30
N ALA A 66 11.51 -6.41 9.96
CA ALA A 66 11.13 -7.54 10.79
C ALA A 66 11.85 -7.44 12.14
N VAL A 67 11.08 -7.34 13.23
CA VAL A 67 11.57 -7.47 14.59
C VAL A 67 11.35 -8.91 15.02
N THR A 68 12.43 -9.66 15.22
CA THR A 68 12.36 -11.10 15.53
C THR A 68 13.00 -11.42 16.87
N SER A 69 12.54 -12.47 17.55
CA SER A 69 13.21 -12.96 18.75
C SER A 69 14.45 -13.77 18.38
N GLY A 70 15.57 -13.55 19.07
CA GLY A 70 16.77 -14.39 18.97
C GLY A 70 18.09 -13.61 18.98
N THR A 71 19.04 -14.06 19.80
CA THR A 71 20.39 -13.50 19.84
C THR A 71 21.16 -13.87 18.57
N PRO A 72 21.79 -12.91 17.85
CA PRO A 72 22.74 -13.23 16.79
C PRO A 72 23.86 -14.14 17.31
N ALA A 73 24.25 -15.15 16.53
CA ALA A 73 25.27 -16.13 16.95
C ALA A 73 26.65 -15.51 17.24
N SER A 74 26.94 -14.36 16.65
CA SER A 74 28.13 -13.54 16.88
C SER A 74 27.89 -12.11 16.40
N SER A 75 28.82 -11.19 16.68
CA SER A 75 28.79 -9.81 16.15
C SER A 75 28.88 -9.74 14.62
N THR A 76 29.26 -10.84 13.96
CA THR A 76 29.38 -10.96 12.51
C THR A 76 28.40 -11.96 11.89
N ALA A 77 27.36 -12.36 12.64
CA ALA A 77 26.38 -13.34 12.16
C ALA A 77 25.60 -12.81 10.95
N THR A 78 25.14 -13.72 10.09
CA THR A 78 24.36 -13.36 8.90
C THR A 78 23.13 -12.54 9.29
N GLY A 79 23.01 -11.35 8.68
CA GLY A 79 21.92 -10.43 8.91
C GLY A 79 21.87 -9.34 7.84
N THR A 80 20.67 -8.83 7.57
CA THR A 80 20.47 -7.73 6.61
C THR A 80 20.52 -6.40 7.33
N ALA A 81 21.09 -5.36 6.71
CA ALA A 81 21.12 -4.03 7.31
C ALA A 81 19.70 -3.56 7.69
N GLY A 82 19.55 -3.05 8.91
CA GLY A 82 18.28 -2.65 9.48
C GLY A 82 17.51 -3.77 10.18
N GLU A 83 17.91 -5.03 10.08
CA GLU A 83 17.27 -6.14 10.82
C GLU A 83 17.39 -5.93 12.34
N ILE A 84 16.28 -6.12 13.05
CA ILE A 84 16.23 -6.00 14.51
C ILE A 84 15.93 -7.36 15.11
N ARG A 85 16.72 -7.76 16.09
CA ARG A 85 16.44 -8.92 16.95
C ARG A 85 16.40 -8.53 18.41
N TYR A 86 15.76 -9.35 19.25
CA TYR A 86 15.77 -9.14 20.68
C TYR A 86 15.84 -10.45 21.46
N ASP A 87 16.40 -10.38 22.66
CA ASP A 87 16.23 -11.39 23.70
C ASP A 87 15.77 -10.69 25.00
N THR A 88 15.82 -11.39 26.12
CA THR A 88 15.40 -10.84 27.43
C THR A 88 16.30 -9.73 27.96
N SER A 89 17.54 -9.62 27.44
CA SER A 89 18.59 -8.76 27.95
C SER A 89 19.02 -7.68 26.96
N TYR A 90 18.84 -7.87 25.66
CA TYR A 90 19.33 -6.95 24.63
C TYR A 90 18.38 -6.80 23.44
N ILE A 91 18.40 -5.60 22.85
CA ILE A 91 17.98 -5.37 21.47
C ILE A 91 19.23 -5.36 20.61
N TYR A 92 19.22 -6.11 19.52
CA TYR A 92 20.28 -6.21 18.51
C TYR A 92 19.83 -5.54 17.22
N ILE A 93 20.71 -4.74 16.62
CA ILE A 93 20.47 -4.07 15.34
C ILE A 93 21.61 -4.43 14.39
N CYS A 94 21.27 -4.99 13.23
CA CYS A 94 22.23 -5.22 12.16
C CYS A 94 22.50 -3.87 11.47
N VAL A 95 23.57 -3.18 11.87
CA VAL A 95 23.85 -1.80 11.45
C VAL A 95 24.38 -1.73 10.02
N THR A 96 25.08 -2.77 9.59
CA THR A 96 25.49 -3.05 8.21
C THR A 96 25.41 -4.55 8.00
N THR A 97 25.37 -5.03 6.76
CA THR A 97 25.27 -6.46 6.45
C THR A 97 26.28 -7.26 7.27
N ASN A 98 25.76 -8.24 8.00
CA ASN A 98 26.52 -9.12 8.90
C ASN A 98 27.30 -8.38 10.00
N THR A 99 26.84 -7.22 10.47
CA THR A 99 27.48 -6.48 11.58
C THR A 99 26.44 -6.06 12.59
N TRP A 100 26.54 -6.59 13.80
CA TRP A 100 25.53 -6.40 14.84
C TRP A 100 26.02 -5.49 15.96
N ALA A 101 25.22 -4.47 16.25
CA ALA A 101 25.30 -3.70 17.49
C ALA A 101 24.21 -4.17 18.46
N ARG A 102 24.39 -3.93 19.76
CA ARG A 102 23.37 -4.24 20.78
C ARG A 102 23.23 -3.14 21.81
N VAL A 103 22.03 -3.01 22.37
CA VAL A 103 21.72 -2.15 23.51
C VAL A 103 21.07 -2.99 24.61
N ALA A 104 21.48 -2.77 25.86
CA ALA A 104 20.93 -3.50 27.00
C ALA A 104 19.48 -3.06 27.26
N ILE A 105 18.63 -4.03 27.56
CA ILE A 105 17.28 -3.82 28.09
C ILE A 105 17.39 -3.87 29.61
N ALA A 106 17.19 -2.72 30.26
CA ALA A 106 17.06 -2.65 31.71
C ALA A 106 15.58 -2.48 32.06
N TRP A 107 15.13 -3.21 33.09
CA TRP A 107 13.78 -3.13 33.64
C TRP A 107 13.78 -2.34 34.94
#